data_AF-A0A428W7N5-F1
#
_entry.id   AF-A0A428W7N5-F1
#
_cell.length_a   1.000
_cell.length_b   1.000
_cell.length_c   1.000
_cell.angle_alpha   90.00
_cell.angle_beta   90.00
_cell.angle_gamma   90.00
#
_symmetry.space_group_name_H-M   'P 1'
#
loop_
_entity.id
_entity.type
_entity.pdbx_description
1 polymer ?
#
loop_
_entity_poly.entity_id
_entity_poly.type
_entity_poly.pdbx_seq_one_letter_code
_entity_poly.pdbx_strand_id
1 'polypeptide(L)'
;MDVVLNSLTGEFIDASLRLLKPGGHFLEMGKTDVRESPPGVRYRAFDLSEAGPDRMGEMLAELLRLFAKDAIRPLPVRVWDVRRARSAFRHMQQAKHIGKLVLTMPPVWDRAATVLVTGGTGGLAAHLARHLVAQGQRHVLLAGRRGAAAAGAAELRAELGEAVSFAACDVRDFEAVRKLVSDLRLTAVVHAAGVLDDGVLESMTPERLDTVFAPKADAAWNLHRATEGRPLAAFVLYSSVAGVFGAGGQGNYAAANTFLDALAAYRRQQGLPATSIAWGPWAASSGMTSTLGEADRHRTKASGVAEIDAGQGTAMFEAAIGTDEPLIVATAANPAGAGAPADVPPLLRNLVRAARRTAVGAAASQAGLVEKLTALPEDERLTLLLDLVRAEAAAVLALPTPGELKADREFQELGVNSLTAVELRNRLTAATGLRMSATLVFDYATPRALAAHLLAELVAGAGLDSGPSVLAELDRLEAAMAAGEPDELTRTGVTGRLRALLALWGTSDRGTGAGGGVAELIESASTDDVFAFIDNELGRLKNR
;
A
#
# COMPACT_ATOMS: atom_id res chain seq x y z
N MET A 1 37.70 -3.90 51.39
CA MET A 1 38.05 -4.31 50.02
C MET A 1 39.55 -4.20 49.83
N ASP A 2 40.17 -5.16 49.15
CA ASP A 2 41.61 -5.14 48.80
C ASP A 2 41.89 -4.24 47.60
N VAL A 3 40.99 -4.28 46.62
CA VAL A 3 41.07 -3.52 45.37
C VAL A 3 39.71 -2.88 45.11
N VAL A 4 39.71 -1.63 44.69
CA VAL A 4 38.54 -0.93 44.14
C VAL A 4 38.91 -0.46 42.73
N LEU A 5 38.09 -0.82 41.74
CA LEU A 5 38.16 -0.28 40.38
C LEU A 5 37.03 0.73 40.21
N ASN A 6 37.35 2.01 40.21
CA ASN A 6 36.38 3.10 40.19
C ASN A 6 36.19 3.68 38.78
N SER A 7 34.95 4.08 38.49
CA SER A 7 34.59 4.88 37.32
C SER A 7 33.51 5.94 37.65
N LEU A 8 33.25 6.18 38.94
CA LEU A 8 32.30 7.19 39.42
C LEU A 8 33.03 8.50 39.73
N THR A 9 32.31 9.62 39.78
CA THR A 9 32.87 10.96 39.97
C THR A 9 32.35 11.66 41.23
N GLY A 10 32.95 12.79 41.60
CA GLY A 10 32.53 13.59 42.74
C GLY A 10 32.57 12.85 44.08
N GLU A 11 31.53 13.02 44.90
CA GLU A 11 31.42 12.42 46.24
C GLU A 11 31.46 10.88 46.25
N PHE A 12 31.12 10.25 45.12
CA PHE A 12 31.16 8.79 44.99
C PHE A 12 32.59 8.23 44.99
N ILE A 13 33.59 9.03 44.60
CA ILE A 13 35.00 8.65 44.73
C ILE A 13 35.35 8.51 46.21
N ASP A 14 34.99 9.51 47.02
CA ASP A 14 35.29 9.55 48.44
C ASP A 14 34.55 8.43 49.20
N ALA A 15 33.32 8.11 48.78
CA ALA A 15 32.59 6.95 49.27
C ALA A 15 33.29 5.62 48.92
N SER A 16 33.80 5.49 47.70
CA SER A 16 34.51 4.30 47.24
C SER A 16 35.84 4.09 47.97
N LEU A 17 36.57 5.17 48.27
CA LEU A 17 37.83 5.13 49.03
C LEU A 17 37.63 4.57 50.46
N ARG A 18 36.50 4.90 51.12
CA ARG A 18 36.18 4.39 52.47
C ARG A 18 35.96 2.88 52.52
N LEU A 19 35.74 2.22 51.38
CA LEU A 19 35.58 0.76 51.30
C LEU A 19 36.92 0.00 51.35
N LEU A 20 38.04 0.69 51.12
CA LEU A 20 39.35 0.07 51.14
C LEU A 20 39.84 -0.19 52.55
N LYS A 21 40.47 -1.35 52.74
CA LYS A 21 41.23 -1.65 53.95
C LYS A 21 42.58 -0.91 53.92
N PRO A 22 43.25 -0.71 55.06
CA PRO A 22 44.63 -0.21 55.08
C PRO A 22 45.55 -1.05 54.17
N GLY A 23 46.33 -0.37 53.33
CA GLY A 23 47.20 -0.96 52.31
C GLY A 23 46.50 -1.33 51.00
N GLY A 24 45.19 -1.10 50.88
CA GLY A 24 44.41 -1.43 49.68
C GLY A 24 44.80 -0.62 48.44
N HIS A 25 44.40 -1.13 47.27
CA HIS A 25 44.66 -0.54 45.96
C HIS A 25 43.40 0.12 45.39
N PHE A 26 43.47 1.42 45.11
CA PHE A 26 42.42 2.16 44.41
C PHE A 26 42.86 2.42 42.96
N LEU A 27 42.13 1.84 42.01
CA LEU A 27 42.37 2.00 40.58
C LEU A 27 41.30 2.92 40.00
N GLU A 28 41.70 4.12 39.59
CA GLU A 28 40.80 5.14 39.03
C GLU A 28 40.84 5.10 37.49
N MET A 29 39.67 4.84 36.88
CA MET A 29 39.50 4.88 35.42
C MET A 29 39.06 6.27 34.92
N GLY A 30 38.46 7.08 35.81
CA GLY A 30 38.05 8.44 35.52
C GLY A 30 39.24 9.36 35.21
N LYS A 31 39.08 10.23 34.21
CA LYS A 31 40.07 11.27 33.87
C LYS A 31 39.76 12.63 34.50
N THR A 32 38.60 12.75 35.15
CA THR A 32 38.12 13.95 35.86
C THR A 32 38.13 13.68 37.35
N ASP A 33 38.32 14.72 38.17
CA ASP A 33 38.29 14.65 39.64
C ASP A 33 39.31 13.69 40.31
N VAL A 34 40.45 13.43 39.66
CA VAL A 34 41.53 12.60 40.20
C VAL A 34 41.99 13.11 41.57
N ARG A 35 42.12 12.22 42.56
CA ARG A 35 42.54 12.55 43.92
C ARG A 35 44.03 12.33 44.14
N GLU A 36 44.58 13.03 45.14
CA GLU A 36 45.86 12.65 45.73
C GLU A 36 45.69 11.38 46.57
N SER A 37 46.75 10.56 46.64
CA SER A 37 46.69 9.28 47.35
C SER A 37 46.52 9.50 48.85
N PRO A 38 45.42 9.02 49.47
CA PRO A 38 45.24 9.14 50.91
C PRO A 38 46.26 8.30 51.69
N PRO A 39 46.59 8.68 52.93
CA PRO A 39 47.47 7.89 53.79
C PRO A 39 46.94 6.46 53.96
N GLY A 40 47.83 5.48 53.80
CA GLY A 40 47.49 4.07 53.96
C GLY A 40 46.73 3.45 52.78
N VAL A 41 46.61 4.13 51.64
CA VAL A 41 46.02 3.59 50.40
C VAL A 41 47.00 3.77 49.24
N ARG A 42 47.02 2.82 48.31
CA ARG A 42 47.75 2.93 47.04
C ARG A 42 46.79 3.37 45.94
N TYR A 43 46.77 4.66 45.66
CA TYR A 43 45.93 5.23 44.60
C TYR A 43 46.67 5.29 43.26
N ARG A 44 46.04 4.80 42.19
CA ARG A 44 46.54 4.90 40.82
C ARG A 44 45.41 5.24 39.86
N ALA A 45 45.43 6.47 39.32
CA ALA A 45 44.75 6.77 38.07
C ALA A 45 45.55 6.18 36.91
N PHE A 46 44.86 5.53 35.97
CA PHE A 46 45.52 4.89 34.83
C PHE A 46 44.72 5.04 33.55
N ASP A 47 45.43 5.17 32.43
CA ASP A 47 44.93 4.84 31.10
C ASP A 47 45.61 3.54 30.61
N LEU A 48 44.84 2.67 29.95
CA LEU A 48 45.38 1.43 29.38
C LEU A 48 46.49 1.68 28.36
N SER A 49 46.50 2.84 27.68
CA SER A 49 47.55 3.20 26.72
C SER A 49 48.94 3.31 27.36
N GLU A 50 49.03 3.53 28.68
CA GLU A 50 50.31 3.66 29.40
C GLU A 50 51.10 2.36 29.45
N ALA A 51 50.46 1.21 29.25
CA ALA A 51 51.13 -0.09 29.26
C ALA A 51 52.08 -0.29 28.07
N GLY A 52 51.89 0.44 26.97
CA GLY A 52 52.67 0.27 25.73
C GLY A 52 52.28 -0.99 24.93
N PRO A 53 52.77 -1.08 23.68
CA PRO A 53 52.34 -2.11 22.72
C PRO A 53 52.67 -3.54 23.17
N ASP A 54 53.87 -3.77 23.72
CA ASP A 54 54.32 -5.11 24.10
C ASP A 54 53.45 -5.68 25.22
N ARG A 55 53.23 -4.90 26.29
CA ARG A 55 52.37 -5.31 27.40
C ARG A 55 50.90 -5.45 26.99
N MET A 56 50.40 -4.58 26.11
CA MET A 56 49.05 -4.74 25.54
C MET A 56 48.93 -6.05 24.75
N GLY A 57 49.97 -6.45 24.01
CA GLY A 57 50.03 -7.73 23.31
C GLY A 57 49.97 -8.93 24.26
N GLU A 58 50.74 -8.89 25.36
CA GLU A 58 50.68 -9.92 26.41
C GLU A 58 49.29 -10.01 27.05
N MET A 59 48.68 -8.87 27.37
CA MET A 59 47.32 -8.80 27.92
C MET A 59 46.29 -9.39 26.95
N LEU A 60 46.40 -9.08 25.66
CA LEU A 60 45.52 -9.62 24.63
C LEU A 60 45.67 -11.14 24.48
N ALA A 61 46.90 -11.66 24.50
CA ALA A 61 47.17 -13.09 24.46
C ALA A 61 46.55 -13.83 25.65
N GLU A 62 46.63 -13.25 26.85
CA GLU A 62 45.99 -13.82 28.04
C GLU A 62 44.46 -13.76 27.94
N LEU A 63 43.88 -12.66 27.48
CA LEU A 63 42.44 -12.56 27.23
C LEU A 63 41.96 -13.63 26.25
N LEU A 64 42.69 -13.87 25.15
CA LEU A 64 42.38 -14.93 24.20
C LEU A 64 42.42 -16.33 24.83
N ARG A 65 43.39 -16.60 25.72
CA ARG A 65 43.42 -17.85 26.49
C ARG A 65 42.23 -17.99 27.44
N LEU A 66 41.81 -16.90 28.08
CA LEU A 66 40.64 -16.90 28.97
C LEU A 66 39.34 -17.14 28.19
N PHE A 67 39.17 -16.53 27.00
CA PHE A 67 38.05 -16.82 26.10
C PHE A 67 38.05 -18.27 25.64
N ALA A 68 39.21 -18.80 25.23
CA ALA A 68 39.32 -20.19 24.78
C ALA A 68 39.00 -21.23 25.87
N LYS A 69 39.10 -20.83 27.15
CA LYS A 69 38.73 -21.65 28.31
C LYS A 69 37.32 -21.35 28.84
N ASP A 70 36.54 -20.52 28.15
CA ASP A 70 35.23 -20.02 28.60
C ASP A 70 35.24 -19.35 29.99
N ALA A 71 36.41 -18.90 30.47
CA ALA A 71 36.56 -18.22 31.76
C ALA A 71 35.99 -16.79 31.72
N ILE A 72 35.89 -16.22 30.53
CA ILE A 72 35.24 -14.94 30.24
C ILE A 72 34.37 -15.10 28.99
N ARG A 73 33.30 -14.31 28.89
CA ARG A 73 32.39 -14.30 27.74
C ARG A 73 32.23 -12.88 27.17
N PRO A 74 31.96 -12.73 25.87
CA PRO A 74 31.68 -11.42 25.30
C PRO A 74 30.51 -10.74 26.02
N LEU A 75 30.62 -9.43 26.21
CA LEU A 75 29.52 -8.62 26.74
C LEU A 75 28.33 -8.64 25.75
N PRO A 76 27.09 -8.45 26.23
CA PRO A 76 25.97 -8.18 25.33
C PRO A 76 26.29 -7.02 24.40
N VAL A 77 26.12 -7.22 23.09
CA VAL A 77 26.39 -6.20 22.09
C VAL A 77 25.08 -5.68 21.53
N ARG A 78 24.94 -4.36 21.46
CA ARG A 78 23.93 -3.70 20.66
C ARG A 78 24.61 -3.04 19.46
N VAL A 79 24.19 -3.45 18.27
CA VAL A 79 24.82 -3.05 17.01
C VAL A 79 24.00 -1.95 16.35
N TRP A 80 24.70 -0.97 15.78
CA TRP A 80 24.14 -0.01 14.83
C TRP A 80 25.03 0.07 13.60
N ASP A 81 24.44 0.34 12.45
CA ASP A 81 25.24 0.77 11.31
C ASP A 81 25.89 2.14 11.59
N VAL A 82 27.10 2.35 11.07
CA VAL A 82 27.84 3.62 11.21
C VAL A 82 27.04 4.83 10.70
N ARG A 83 26.17 4.64 9.70
CA ARG A 83 25.27 5.69 9.18
C ARG A 83 24.25 6.14 10.25
N ARG A 84 24.02 5.33 11.29
CA ARG A 84 23.19 5.64 12.47
C ARG A 84 24.02 6.01 13.71
N ALA A 85 25.31 6.32 13.57
CA ALA A 85 26.19 6.66 14.70
C ALA A 85 25.60 7.74 15.61
N ARG A 86 24.97 8.80 15.06
CA ARG A 86 24.32 9.85 15.86
C ARG A 86 23.29 9.30 16.85
N SER A 87 22.51 8.31 16.44
CA SER A 87 21.52 7.66 17.31
C SER A 87 22.19 6.76 18.34
N ALA A 88 23.24 6.03 17.96
CA ALA A 88 24.04 5.22 18.88
C ALA A 88 24.70 6.07 19.98
N PHE A 89 25.33 7.19 19.63
CA PHE A 89 25.91 8.13 20.59
C PHE A 89 24.86 8.77 21.50
N ARG A 90 23.68 9.14 20.97
CA ARG A 90 22.57 9.63 21.81
C ARG A 90 22.10 8.57 22.80
N HIS A 91 22.01 7.32 22.38
CA HIS A 91 21.65 6.20 23.25
C HIS A 91 22.71 5.96 24.34
N MET A 92 24.00 6.06 23.98
CA MET A 92 25.13 5.99 24.91
C MET A 92 25.05 7.09 25.98
N GLN A 93 24.85 8.35 25.56
CA GLN A 93 24.79 9.52 26.43
C GLN A 93 23.65 9.43 27.44
N GLN A 94 22.54 8.79 27.08
CA GLN A 94 21.41 8.55 27.98
C GLN A 94 21.64 7.39 28.96
N ALA A 95 22.80 6.73 28.93
CA ALA A 95 23.15 5.57 29.78
C ALA A 95 22.11 4.43 29.73
N LYS A 96 21.41 4.26 28.59
CA LYS A 96 20.32 3.27 28.42
C LYS A 96 20.78 1.86 28.05
N HIS A 97 22.08 1.61 28.01
CA HIS A 97 22.63 0.38 27.45
C HIS A 97 23.22 -0.53 28.53
N ILE A 98 23.19 -1.82 28.24
CA ILE A 98 23.89 -2.87 28.98
C ILE A 98 24.92 -3.46 28.01
N GLY A 99 26.15 -3.66 28.48
CA GLY A 99 27.24 -4.21 27.67
C GLY A 99 27.90 -3.19 26.75
N LYS A 100 27.99 -3.48 25.45
CA LYS A 100 28.72 -2.65 24.47
C LYS A 100 27.86 -2.20 23.30
N LEU A 101 28.12 -0.97 22.86
CA LEU A 101 27.60 -0.42 21.61
C LEU A 101 28.66 -0.63 20.54
N VAL A 102 28.27 -1.22 19.41
CA VAL A 102 29.17 -1.48 18.27
C VAL A 102 28.61 -0.81 17.04
N LEU A 103 29.50 -0.12 16.31
CA LEU A 103 29.19 0.40 14.98
C LEU A 103 29.70 -0.57 13.92
N THR A 104 28.82 -1.03 13.04
CA THR A 104 29.17 -1.82 11.86
C THR A 104 29.34 -0.92 10.65
N MET A 105 30.34 -1.24 9.83
CA MET A 105 30.48 -0.61 8.53
C MET A 105 29.52 -1.25 7.53
N PRO A 106 29.00 -0.49 6.55
CA PRO A 106 28.21 -1.06 5.47
C PRO A 106 29.04 -2.12 4.75
N PRO A 107 28.50 -3.32 4.51
CA PRO A 107 29.25 -4.38 3.87
C PRO A 107 29.57 -4.01 2.42
N VAL A 108 30.82 -4.23 2.03
CA VAL A 108 31.28 -3.99 0.65
C VAL A 108 30.99 -5.23 -0.18
N TRP A 109 30.46 -5.04 -1.38
CA TRP A 109 30.22 -6.14 -2.31
C TRP A 109 31.56 -6.67 -2.83
N ASP A 110 31.81 -7.96 -2.64
CA ASP A 110 33.00 -8.60 -3.20
C ASP A 110 32.86 -8.69 -4.72
N ARG A 111 33.68 -7.92 -5.45
CA ARG A 111 33.63 -7.85 -6.92
C ARG A 111 33.97 -9.17 -7.60
N ALA A 112 34.67 -10.08 -6.91
CA ALA A 112 35.00 -11.42 -7.39
C ALA A 112 34.01 -12.49 -6.89
N ALA A 113 32.97 -12.11 -6.14
CA ALA A 113 31.89 -13.00 -5.75
C ALA A 113 30.67 -12.80 -6.67
N THR A 114 29.71 -13.70 -6.62
CA THR A 114 28.52 -13.67 -7.47
C THR A 114 27.46 -12.74 -6.89
N VAL A 115 26.85 -11.92 -7.74
CA VAL A 115 25.55 -11.26 -7.48
C VAL A 115 24.47 -12.07 -8.18
N LEU A 116 23.55 -12.65 -7.42
CA LEU A 116 22.40 -13.36 -7.95
C LEU A 116 21.26 -12.37 -8.19
N VAL A 117 20.81 -12.23 -9.45
CA VAL A 117 19.64 -11.43 -9.81
C VAL A 117 18.55 -12.37 -10.33
N THR A 118 17.38 -12.35 -9.69
CA THR A 118 16.23 -13.17 -10.11
C THR A 118 15.24 -12.35 -10.92
N GLY A 119 14.48 -13.02 -11.79
CA GLY A 119 13.66 -12.36 -12.83
C GLY A 119 14.18 -12.62 -14.25
N GLY A 120 15.22 -13.44 -14.39
CA GLY A 120 15.83 -13.84 -15.65
C GLY A 120 16.31 -12.62 -16.45
N THR A 121 15.95 -12.59 -17.73
CA THR A 121 16.27 -11.51 -18.68
C THR A 121 15.20 -10.41 -18.71
N GLY A 122 14.33 -10.33 -17.69
CA GLY A 122 13.34 -9.25 -17.59
C GLY A 122 14.00 -7.86 -17.59
N GLY A 123 13.32 -6.85 -18.13
CA GLY A 123 13.91 -5.53 -18.40
C GLY A 123 14.68 -4.93 -17.22
N LEU A 124 14.09 -4.92 -16.01
CA LEU A 124 14.76 -4.39 -14.81
C LEU A 124 16.01 -5.19 -14.41
N ALA A 125 15.94 -6.53 -14.48
CA ALA A 125 17.08 -7.39 -14.17
C ALA A 125 18.22 -7.20 -15.20
N ALA A 126 17.89 -7.04 -16.48
CA ALA A 126 18.87 -6.77 -17.53
C ALA A 126 19.52 -5.39 -17.37
N HIS A 127 18.77 -4.34 -17.04
CA HIS A 127 19.33 -3.02 -16.75
C HIS A 127 20.26 -3.04 -15.55
N LEU A 128 19.85 -3.72 -14.47
CA LEU A 128 20.70 -3.89 -13.31
C LEU A 128 21.97 -4.67 -13.65
N ALA A 129 21.89 -5.73 -14.45
CA ALA A 129 23.06 -6.50 -14.85
C ALA A 129 24.10 -5.64 -15.58
N ARG A 130 23.66 -4.84 -16.56
CA ARG A 130 24.52 -3.88 -17.27
C ARG A 130 25.20 -2.91 -16.31
N HIS A 131 24.41 -2.34 -15.40
CA HIS A 131 24.92 -1.41 -14.40
C HIS A 131 25.95 -2.06 -13.48
N LEU A 132 25.67 -3.24 -12.93
CA LEU A 132 26.58 -3.95 -12.04
C LEU A 132 27.91 -4.30 -12.73
N VAL A 133 27.85 -4.75 -13.99
CA VAL A 133 29.06 -5.02 -14.78
C VAL A 133 29.84 -3.73 -15.05
N ALA A 134 29.15 -2.63 -15.38
CA ALA A 134 29.78 -1.31 -15.54
C ALA A 134 30.41 -0.79 -14.23
N GLN A 135 29.85 -1.14 -13.07
CA GLN A 135 30.44 -0.87 -11.74
C GLN A 135 31.57 -1.85 -11.35
N GLY A 136 31.98 -2.73 -12.26
CA GLY A 136 33.11 -3.63 -12.08
C GLY A 136 32.78 -4.96 -11.39
N GLN A 137 31.49 -5.33 -11.27
CA GLN A 137 31.13 -6.66 -10.82
C GLN A 137 31.52 -7.71 -11.87
N ARG A 138 32.27 -8.74 -11.45
CA ARG A 138 32.80 -9.74 -12.39
C ARG A 138 31.90 -10.94 -12.61
N HIS A 139 30.94 -11.16 -11.71
CA HIS A 139 30.05 -12.32 -11.77
C HIS A 139 28.62 -11.91 -11.41
N VAL A 140 27.79 -11.72 -12.43
CA VAL A 140 26.35 -11.49 -12.31
C VAL A 140 25.62 -12.71 -12.84
N LEU A 141 24.85 -13.38 -11.99
CA LEU A 141 24.06 -14.55 -12.37
C LEU A 141 22.59 -14.18 -12.48
N LEU A 142 22.05 -14.26 -13.69
CA LEU A 142 20.62 -14.06 -13.96
C LEU A 142 19.87 -15.39 -13.87
N ALA A 143 19.04 -15.52 -12.83
CA ALA A 143 18.26 -16.72 -12.59
C ALA A 143 16.79 -16.53 -12.97
N GLY A 144 16.27 -17.48 -13.72
CA GLY A 144 14.85 -17.58 -14.04
C GLY A 144 14.54 -18.90 -14.74
N ARG A 145 13.25 -19.22 -14.90
CA ARG A 145 12.78 -20.54 -15.39
C ARG A 145 13.45 -21.02 -16.68
N ARG A 146 13.75 -20.11 -17.62
CA ARG A 146 14.32 -20.43 -18.94
C ARG A 146 15.85 -20.39 -19.01
N GLY A 147 16.53 -19.82 -18.01
CA GLY A 147 17.99 -19.67 -18.02
C GLY A 147 18.53 -19.05 -19.32
N ALA A 148 19.58 -19.65 -19.88
CA ALA A 148 20.22 -19.20 -21.12
C ALA A 148 19.32 -19.29 -22.37
N ALA A 149 18.21 -20.04 -22.32
CA ALA A 149 17.23 -20.12 -23.39
C ALA A 149 16.18 -18.98 -23.32
N ALA A 150 16.30 -18.05 -22.37
CA ALA A 150 15.41 -16.90 -22.31
C ALA A 150 15.67 -15.93 -23.47
N ALA A 151 14.62 -15.31 -24.01
CA ALA A 151 14.74 -14.22 -24.97
C ALA A 151 15.61 -13.09 -24.39
N GLY A 152 16.53 -12.53 -25.19
CA GLY A 152 17.48 -11.50 -24.75
C GLY A 152 18.75 -12.04 -24.08
N ALA A 153 18.85 -13.34 -23.76
CA ALA A 153 20.00 -13.88 -23.05
C ALA A 153 21.27 -13.90 -23.92
N ALA A 154 21.14 -14.26 -25.20
CA ALA A 154 22.26 -14.31 -26.13
C ALA A 154 22.81 -12.91 -26.42
N GLU A 155 21.93 -11.93 -26.61
CA GLU A 155 22.28 -10.53 -26.81
C GLU A 155 22.98 -9.95 -25.58
N LEU A 156 22.44 -10.20 -24.38
CA LEU A 156 23.04 -9.74 -23.14
C LEU A 156 24.40 -10.41 -22.87
N ARG A 157 24.56 -11.68 -23.25
CA ARG A 157 25.86 -12.37 -23.19
C ARG A 157 26.87 -11.75 -24.15
N ALA A 158 26.46 -11.47 -25.38
CA ALA A 158 27.31 -10.84 -26.38
C ALA A 158 27.75 -9.43 -25.93
N GLU A 159 26.86 -8.70 -25.24
CA GLU A 159 27.14 -7.36 -24.71
C GLU A 159 28.08 -7.38 -23.49
N LEU A 160 27.82 -8.25 -22.50
CA LEU A 160 28.48 -8.22 -21.19
C LEU A 160 29.59 -9.27 -21.01
N GLY A 161 29.75 -10.18 -21.96
CA GLY A 161 30.77 -11.24 -21.95
C GLY A 161 30.64 -12.20 -20.76
N GLU A 162 31.77 -12.69 -20.28
CA GLU A 162 31.86 -13.66 -19.16
C GLU A 162 31.40 -13.09 -17.81
N ALA A 163 31.18 -11.78 -17.72
CA ALA A 163 30.71 -11.17 -16.49
C ALA A 163 29.26 -11.53 -16.17
N VAL A 164 28.46 -11.92 -17.16
CA VAL A 164 27.07 -12.34 -17.00
C VAL A 164 26.89 -13.84 -17.26
N SER A 165 26.18 -14.53 -16.38
CA SER A 165 25.82 -15.95 -16.52
C SER A 165 24.31 -16.14 -16.34
N PHE A 166 23.77 -17.26 -16.80
CA PHE A 166 22.33 -17.55 -16.70
C PHE A 166 22.10 -18.91 -16.06
N ALA A 167 21.15 -19.00 -15.15
CA ALA A 167 20.72 -20.26 -14.56
C ALA A 167 19.23 -20.49 -14.82
N ALA A 168 18.91 -21.68 -15.34
CA ALA A 168 17.54 -22.18 -15.34
C ALA A 168 17.19 -22.60 -13.91
N CYS A 169 16.43 -21.76 -13.22
CA CYS A 169 16.01 -21.99 -11.85
C CYS A 169 14.62 -21.38 -11.64
N ASP A 170 13.69 -22.20 -11.15
CA ASP A 170 12.41 -21.70 -10.66
C ASP A 170 12.56 -21.32 -9.20
N VAL A 171 12.56 -20.01 -8.94
CA VAL A 171 12.75 -19.47 -7.58
C VAL A 171 11.58 -19.77 -6.63
N ARG A 172 10.48 -20.28 -7.16
CA ARG A 172 9.32 -20.78 -6.39
C ARG A 172 9.61 -22.13 -5.74
N ASP A 173 10.58 -22.88 -6.26
CA ASP A 173 11.02 -24.15 -5.70
C ASP A 173 12.19 -23.92 -4.74
N PHE A 174 11.95 -24.14 -3.44
CA PHE A 174 12.96 -23.98 -2.41
C PHE A 174 14.21 -24.84 -2.65
N GLU A 175 14.04 -26.08 -3.09
CA GLU A 175 15.15 -27.01 -3.27
C GLU A 175 16.02 -26.62 -4.47
N ALA A 176 15.38 -26.16 -5.55
CA ALA A 176 16.09 -25.58 -6.70
C ALA A 176 16.89 -24.33 -6.30
N VAL A 177 16.31 -23.43 -5.50
CA VAL A 177 17.02 -22.24 -4.98
C VAL A 177 18.18 -22.65 -4.08
N ARG A 178 17.95 -23.58 -3.14
CA ARG A 178 18.96 -24.07 -2.20
C ARG A 178 20.16 -24.65 -2.94
N LYS A 179 19.93 -25.47 -3.97
CA LYS A 179 20.97 -26.02 -4.84
C LYS A 179 21.67 -24.93 -5.65
N LEU A 180 20.93 -23.97 -6.21
CA LEU A 180 21.53 -22.88 -6.96
C LEU A 180 22.51 -22.07 -6.10
N VAL A 181 22.13 -21.75 -4.86
CA VAL A 181 22.99 -20.93 -3.98
C VAL A 181 24.09 -21.75 -3.32
N SER A 182 23.95 -23.08 -3.15
CA SER A 182 24.98 -23.92 -2.52
C SER A 182 26.32 -23.83 -3.23
N ASP A 183 26.29 -23.71 -4.55
CA ASP A 183 27.46 -23.82 -5.41
C ASP A 183 28.14 -22.47 -5.67
N LEU A 184 27.58 -21.38 -5.11
CA LEU A 184 28.01 -20.02 -5.39
C LEU A 184 28.73 -19.37 -4.20
N ARG A 185 29.86 -18.72 -4.49
CA ARG A 185 30.44 -17.70 -3.61
C ARG A 185 29.61 -16.43 -3.74
N LEU A 186 28.53 -16.33 -2.96
CA LEU A 186 27.50 -15.30 -3.09
C LEU A 186 27.81 -14.06 -2.26
N THR A 187 27.83 -12.86 -2.86
CA THR A 187 27.96 -11.59 -2.13
C THR A 187 26.64 -10.84 -2.00
N ALA A 188 25.71 -10.97 -2.95
CA ALA A 188 24.45 -10.26 -2.91
C ALA A 188 23.35 -11.01 -3.67
N VAL A 189 22.11 -10.79 -3.25
CA VAL A 189 20.90 -11.23 -3.93
C VAL A 189 20.06 -10.00 -4.29
N VAL A 190 19.58 -9.93 -5.53
CA VAL A 190 18.59 -8.95 -5.96
C VAL A 190 17.38 -9.68 -6.54
N HIS A 191 16.23 -9.51 -5.90
CA HIS A 191 14.99 -10.14 -6.32
C HIS A 191 14.15 -9.16 -7.15
N ALA A 192 14.17 -9.34 -8.47
CA ALA A 192 13.44 -8.51 -9.44
C ALA A 192 12.39 -9.30 -10.24
N ALA A 193 12.02 -10.50 -9.76
CA ALA A 193 10.97 -11.29 -10.39
C ALA A 193 9.57 -10.76 -10.02
N GLY A 194 8.63 -10.91 -10.95
CA GLY A 194 7.23 -10.58 -10.73
C GLY A 194 6.41 -10.77 -11.99
N VAL A 195 5.10 -10.83 -11.82
CA VAL A 195 4.08 -10.80 -12.88
C VAL A 195 2.90 -9.94 -12.39
N LEU A 196 2.07 -9.46 -13.32
CA LEU A 196 0.80 -8.80 -13.01
C LEU A 196 -0.36 -9.73 -13.35
N ASP A 197 -1.44 -9.58 -12.60
CA ASP A 197 -2.74 -10.19 -12.88
C ASP A 197 -3.81 -9.30 -12.26
N ASP A 198 -4.06 -8.17 -12.92
CA ASP A 198 -4.86 -7.08 -12.36
C ASP A 198 -6.35 -7.45 -12.31
N GLY A 199 -7.02 -7.00 -11.25
CA GLY A 199 -8.43 -7.23 -10.99
C GLY A 199 -8.92 -6.41 -9.80
N VAL A 200 -10.17 -5.96 -9.87
CA VAL A 200 -10.86 -5.39 -8.71
C VAL A 200 -11.05 -6.47 -7.65
N LEU A 201 -11.24 -6.06 -6.39
CA LEU A 201 -11.34 -7.01 -5.27
C LEU A 201 -12.47 -8.04 -5.46
N GLU A 202 -13.59 -7.63 -6.05
CA GLU A 202 -14.74 -8.50 -6.34
C GLU A 202 -14.44 -9.58 -7.39
N SER A 203 -13.48 -9.33 -8.29
CA SER A 203 -13.03 -10.29 -9.31
C SER A 203 -11.79 -11.07 -8.89
N MET A 204 -11.31 -10.89 -7.66
CA MET A 204 -10.10 -11.53 -7.16
C MET A 204 -10.36 -13.00 -6.84
N THR A 205 -9.58 -13.91 -7.42
CA THR A 205 -9.64 -15.35 -7.14
C THR A 205 -8.34 -15.81 -6.48
N PRO A 206 -8.34 -16.97 -5.78
CA PRO A 206 -7.11 -17.57 -5.26
C PRO A 206 -6.03 -17.73 -6.32
N GLU A 207 -6.39 -18.13 -7.54
CA GLU A 207 -5.44 -18.36 -8.64
C GLU A 207 -4.77 -17.05 -9.10
N ARG A 208 -5.52 -15.94 -9.13
CA ARG A 208 -4.97 -14.60 -9.44
C ARG A 208 -4.06 -14.08 -8.34
N LEU A 209 -4.36 -14.42 -7.08
CA LEU A 209 -3.46 -14.14 -5.95
C LEU A 209 -2.17 -14.96 -6.07
N ASP A 210 -2.28 -16.27 -6.20
CA ASP A 210 -1.14 -17.20 -6.28
C ASP A 210 -0.23 -16.87 -7.46
N THR A 211 -0.81 -16.49 -8.61
CA THR A 211 -0.05 -16.10 -9.81
C THR A 211 0.91 -14.94 -9.52
N VAL A 212 0.46 -13.94 -8.74
CA VAL A 212 1.25 -12.75 -8.41
C VAL A 212 2.15 -12.97 -7.19
N PHE A 213 1.68 -13.73 -6.20
CA PHE A 213 2.43 -14.03 -4.98
C PHE A 213 3.61 -14.95 -5.25
N ALA A 214 3.42 -16.01 -6.04
CA ALA A 214 4.44 -17.03 -6.22
C ALA A 214 5.81 -16.49 -6.70
N PRO A 215 5.89 -15.67 -7.76
CA PRO A 215 7.18 -15.13 -8.22
C PRO A 215 7.72 -13.98 -7.35
N LYS A 216 6.96 -13.48 -6.36
CA LYS A 216 7.36 -12.39 -5.46
C LYS A 216 7.52 -12.88 -4.02
N ALA A 217 6.41 -13.07 -3.31
CA ALA A 217 6.41 -13.40 -1.89
C ALA A 217 7.07 -14.76 -1.62
N ASP A 218 6.60 -15.82 -2.27
CA ASP A 218 7.10 -17.18 -2.03
C ASP A 218 8.57 -17.30 -2.48
N ALA A 219 8.88 -16.76 -3.65
CA ALA A 219 10.25 -16.72 -4.17
C ALA A 219 11.21 -15.96 -3.23
N ALA A 220 10.81 -14.79 -2.72
CA ALA A 220 11.63 -14.03 -1.77
C ALA A 220 11.80 -14.77 -0.43
N TRP A 221 10.77 -15.48 0.03
CA TRP A 221 10.85 -16.32 1.22
C TRP A 221 11.82 -17.49 1.03
N ASN A 222 11.79 -18.16 -0.12
CA ASN A 222 12.73 -19.22 -0.48
C ASN A 222 14.16 -18.71 -0.54
N LEU A 223 14.40 -17.55 -1.17
CA LEU A 223 15.70 -16.88 -1.20
C LEU A 223 16.16 -16.52 0.20
N HIS A 224 15.27 -16.04 1.06
CA HIS A 224 15.61 -15.74 2.45
C HIS A 224 16.08 -17.00 3.19
N ARG A 225 15.32 -18.08 3.14
CA ARG A 225 15.67 -19.35 3.81
C ARG A 225 16.95 -19.97 3.25
N ALA A 226 17.13 -19.97 1.94
CA ALA A 226 18.30 -20.56 1.29
C ALA A 226 19.59 -19.77 1.54
N THR A 227 19.47 -18.49 1.93
CA THR A 227 20.60 -17.61 2.23
C THR A 227 20.79 -17.31 3.72
N GLU A 228 20.00 -17.93 4.58
CA GLU A 228 20.14 -17.81 6.02
C GLU A 228 21.51 -18.34 6.48
N GLY A 229 22.18 -17.62 7.39
CA GLY A 229 23.53 -17.97 7.85
C GLY A 229 24.66 -17.67 6.86
N ARG A 230 24.37 -17.15 5.66
CA ARG A 230 25.41 -16.74 4.70
C ARG A 230 25.81 -15.27 4.92
N PRO A 231 27.11 -14.93 4.85
CA PRO A 231 27.60 -13.56 5.06
C PRO A 231 27.37 -12.70 3.80
N LEU A 232 26.12 -12.44 3.46
CA LEU A 232 25.78 -11.55 2.33
C LEU A 232 26.15 -10.10 2.66
N ALA A 233 26.58 -9.36 1.64
CA ALA A 233 26.68 -7.90 1.71
C ALA A 233 25.32 -7.23 1.46
N ALA A 234 24.48 -7.80 0.60
CA ALA A 234 23.17 -7.23 0.32
C ALA A 234 22.09 -8.27 -0.01
N PHE A 235 20.86 -7.93 0.32
CA PHE A 235 19.65 -8.66 -0.08
C PHE A 235 18.59 -7.62 -0.48
N VAL A 236 18.49 -7.35 -1.77
CA VAL A 236 17.66 -6.26 -2.29
C VAL A 236 16.38 -6.83 -2.90
N LEU A 237 15.22 -6.30 -2.51
CA LEU A 237 13.92 -6.71 -2.99
C LEU A 237 13.31 -5.60 -3.84
N TYR A 238 12.90 -5.91 -5.07
CA TYR A 238 12.18 -4.95 -5.91
C TYR A 238 10.69 -5.05 -5.61
N SER A 239 10.23 -4.10 -4.80
CA SER A 239 8.83 -3.86 -4.46
C SER A 239 8.25 -2.79 -5.40
N SER A 240 7.07 -2.26 -5.07
CA SER A 240 6.41 -1.21 -5.84
C SER A 240 5.70 -0.21 -4.94
N VAL A 241 5.64 1.05 -5.39
CA VAL A 241 4.82 2.09 -4.77
C VAL A 241 3.33 1.70 -4.65
N ALA A 242 2.84 0.74 -5.45
CA ALA A 242 1.50 0.18 -5.32
C ALA A 242 1.24 -0.41 -3.92
N GLY A 243 2.25 -1.00 -3.26
CA GLY A 243 2.15 -1.50 -1.88
C GLY A 243 2.16 -0.40 -0.81
N VAL A 244 2.46 0.85 -1.19
CA VAL A 244 2.59 1.99 -0.27
C VAL A 244 1.43 2.98 -0.43
N PHE A 245 1.14 3.39 -1.67
CA PHE A 245 0.06 4.33 -1.99
C PHE A 245 -1.27 3.64 -2.28
N GLY A 246 -1.25 2.33 -2.54
CA GLY A 246 -2.37 1.62 -3.13
C GLY A 246 -2.43 1.83 -4.64
N ALA A 247 -2.92 0.82 -5.35
CA ALA A 247 -3.20 0.90 -6.78
C ALA A 247 -4.55 0.21 -7.04
N GLY A 248 -5.56 0.98 -7.46
CA GLY A 248 -6.89 0.46 -7.75
C GLY A 248 -6.82 -0.63 -8.82
N GLY A 249 -7.43 -1.79 -8.54
CA GLY A 249 -7.35 -2.96 -9.42
C GLY A 249 -6.08 -3.82 -9.26
N GLN A 250 -5.20 -3.52 -8.30
CA GLN A 250 -3.94 -4.25 -8.10
C GLN A 250 -3.78 -4.76 -6.66
N GLY A 251 -4.87 -5.25 -6.04
CA GLY A 251 -4.86 -5.67 -4.64
C GLY A 251 -3.88 -6.81 -4.34
N ASN A 252 -3.82 -7.82 -5.21
CA ASN A 252 -2.86 -8.92 -5.15
C ASN A 252 -1.40 -8.44 -5.30
N TYR A 253 -1.14 -7.57 -6.28
CA TYR A 253 0.19 -7.01 -6.53
C TYR A 253 0.66 -6.11 -5.40
N ALA A 254 -0.20 -5.23 -4.87
CA ALA A 254 0.11 -4.42 -3.71
C ALA A 254 0.48 -5.30 -2.51
N ALA A 255 -0.34 -6.30 -2.20
CA ALA A 255 -0.09 -7.21 -1.08
C ALA A 255 1.23 -8.00 -1.22
N ALA A 256 1.53 -8.54 -2.41
CA ALA A 256 2.78 -9.25 -2.66
C ALA A 256 4.02 -8.35 -2.51
N ASN A 257 3.92 -7.08 -2.90
CA ASN A 257 5.00 -6.10 -2.73
C ASN A 257 5.16 -5.66 -1.27
N THR A 258 4.07 -5.42 -0.55
CA THR A 258 4.11 -5.14 0.89
C THR A 258 4.72 -6.30 1.69
N PHE A 259 4.51 -7.56 1.26
CA PHE A 259 5.22 -8.70 1.84
C PHE A 259 6.75 -8.57 1.70
N LEU A 260 7.25 -8.14 0.54
CA LEU A 260 8.69 -7.90 0.34
C LEU A 260 9.21 -6.80 1.28
N ASP A 261 8.43 -5.72 1.43
CA ASP A 261 8.77 -4.62 2.35
C ASP A 261 8.88 -5.11 3.80
N ALA A 262 7.91 -5.93 4.22
CA ALA A 262 7.88 -6.54 5.55
C ALA A 262 9.04 -7.56 5.73
N LEU A 263 9.35 -8.35 4.71
CA LEU A 263 10.47 -9.29 4.73
C LEU A 263 11.82 -8.57 4.91
N ALA A 264 12.00 -7.41 4.26
CA ALA A 264 13.21 -6.63 4.45
C ALA A 264 13.36 -6.13 5.89
N ALA A 265 12.28 -5.62 6.49
CA ALA A 265 12.26 -5.24 7.89
C ALA A 265 12.53 -6.43 8.83
N TYR A 266 11.91 -7.59 8.56
CA TYR A 266 12.11 -8.82 9.32
C TYR A 266 13.57 -9.29 9.29
N ARG A 267 14.19 -9.37 8.11
CA ARG A 267 15.61 -9.74 7.97
C ARG A 267 16.53 -8.80 8.77
N ARG A 268 16.25 -7.51 8.75
CA ARG A 268 17.04 -6.50 9.48
C ARG A 268 16.90 -6.64 10.99
N GLN A 269 15.74 -7.04 11.51
CA GLN A 269 15.56 -7.37 12.92
C GLN A 269 16.39 -8.58 13.35
N GLN A 270 16.64 -9.52 12.43
CA GLN A 270 17.51 -10.68 12.65
C GLN A 270 19.01 -10.38 12.41
N GLY A 271 19.38 -9.11 12.19
CA GLY A 271 20.76 -8.72 11.89
C GLY A 271 21.24 -9.11 10.49
N LEU A 272 20.33 -9.56 9.61
CA LEU A 272 20.65 -9.89 8.22
C LEU A 272 20.48 -8.65 7.33
N PRO A 273 21.32 -8.49 6.28
CA PRO A 273 21.15 -7.41 5.33
C PRO A 273 19.82 -7.58 4.59
N ALA A 274 19.12 -6.46 4.40
CA ALA A 274 17.99 -6.36 3.51
C ALA A 274 17.57 -4.91 3.25
N THR A 275 17.17 -4.64 2.01
CA THR A 275 16.55 -3.38 1.58
C THR A 275 15.46 -3.70 0.58
N SER A 276 14.23 -3.27 0.84
CA SER A 276 13.16 -3.25 -0.15
C SER A 276 13.12 -1.89 -0.84
N ILE A 277 13.03 -1.89 -2.16
CA ILE A 277 12.88 -0.68 -2.96
C ILE A 277 11.49 -0.71 -3.58
N ALA A 278 10.59 0.13 -3.07
CA ALA A 278 9.27 0.34 -3.62
C ALA A 278 9.38 1.27 -4.84
N TRP A 279 9.52 0.66 -6.02
CA TRP A 279 9.71 1.37 -7.27
C TRP A 279 8.42 2.04 -7.77
N GLY A 280 8.57 3.27 -8.23
CA GLY A 280 7.62 3.93 -9.12
C GLY A 280 7.56 3.27 -10.49
N PRO A 281 6.67 3.75 -11.38
CA PRO A 281 6.55 3.25 -12.74
C PRO A 281 7.85 3.49 -13.53
N TRP A 282 8.27 2.50 -14.30
CA TRP A 282 9.41 2.60 -15.21
C TRP A 282 8.92 2.84 -16.64
N ALA A 283 9.68 3.65 -17.40
CA ALA A 283 9.35 3.94 -18.79
C ALA A 283 9.21 2.65 -19.62
N ALA A 284 8.26 2.64 -20.55
CA ALA A 284 7.74 1.48 -21.29
C ALA A 284 8.77 0.56 -21.98
N SER A 285 9.98 1.04 -22.24
CA SER A 285 11.08 0.23 -22.78
C SER A 285 11.66 -0.78 -21.77
N SER A 286 11.25 -0.71 -20.50
CA SER A 286 11.85 -1.44 -19.39
C SER A 286 10.86 -2.38 -18.68
N GLY A 287 10.78 -3.64 -19.11
CA GLY A 287 10.15 -4.72 -18.32
C GLY A 287 8.61 -4.77 -18.39
N MET A 288 7.98 -5.00 -17.24
CA MET A 288 6.54 -5.33 -17.09
C MET A 288 5.57 -4.23 -17.54
N THR A 289 6.06 -2.99 -17.68
CA THR A 289 5.27 -1.85 -18.19
C THR A 289 5.13 -1.86 -19.71
N SER A 290 5.88 -2.71 -20.43
CA SER A 290 5.77 -2.88 -21.87
C SER A 290 4.43 -3.49 -22.32
N THR A 291 3.76 -4.23 -21.43
CA THR A 291 2.44 -4.86 -21.68
C THR A 291 1.26 -4.04 -21.18
N LEU A 292 1.50 -2.87 -20.56
CA LEU A 292 0.42 -1.99 -20.09
C LEU A 292 -0.23 -1.28 -21.28
N GLY A 293 -1.57 -1.33 -21.33
CA GLY A 293 -2.37 -0.59 -22.30
C GLY A 293 -2.32 0.92 -22.06
N GLU A 294 -2.82 1.71 -23.02
CA GLU A 294 -2.80 3.18 -22.95
C GLU A 294 -3.56 3.73 -21.72
N ALA A 295 -4.65 3.07 -21.31
CA ALA A 295 -5.43 3.44 -20.13
C ALA A 295 -4.64 3.32 -18.81
N ASP A 296 -3.83 2.27 -18.63
CA ASP A 296 -3.03 2.07 -17.41
C ASP A 296 -1.87 3.08 -17.32
N ARG A 297 -1.31 3.46 -18.47
CA ARG A 297 -0.30 4.53 -18.57
C ARG A 297 -0.88 5.89 -18.22
N HIS A 298 -2.11 6.17 -18.67
CA HIS A 298 -2.79 7.42 -18.37
C HIS A 298 -3.13 7.51 -16.86
N ARG A 299 -3.61 6.42 -16.25
CA ARG A 299 -3.87 6.34 -14.80
C ARG A 299 -2.62 6.60 -13.97
N THR A 300 -1.48 6.04 -14.40
CA THR A 300 -0.18 6.25 -13.78
C THR A 300 0.24 7.73 -13.86
N LYS A 301 0.09 8.37 -15.02
CA LYS A 301 0.37 9.82 -15.18
C LYS A 301 -0.54 10.70 -14.33
N ALA A 302 -1.82 10.35 -14.23
CA ALA A 302 -2.81 11.06 -13.41
C ALA A 302 -2.55 10.95 -11.90
N SER A 303 -1.80 9.93 -11.46
CA SER A 303 -1.42 9.75 -10.05
C SER A 303 -0.35 10.74 -9.53
N GLY A 304 0.18 11.62 -10.39
CA GLY A 304 1.24 12.58 -10.03
C GLY A 304 2.64 11.96 -9.94
N VAL A 305 2.79 10.70 -10.36
CA VAL A 305 4.06 9.98 -10.40
C VAL A 305 4.59 9.94 -11.83
N ALA A 306 5.81 10.43 -12.04
CA ALA A 306 6.49 10.35 -13.34
C ALA A 306 7.14 8.98 -13.55
N GLU A 307 7.27 8.59 -14.81
CA GLU A 307 8.02 7.40 -15.20
C GLU A 307 9.52 7.59 -14.94
N ILE A 308 10.15 6.53 -14.44
CA ILE A 308 11.59 6.45 -14.16
C ILE A 308 12.27 5.89 -15.41
N ASP A 309 13.26 6.60 -15.93
CA ASP A 309 14.13 6.07 -16.99
C ASP A 309 15.22 5.13 -16.41
N ALA A 310 15.88 4.36 -17.27
CA ALA A 310 16.86 3.37 -16.82
C ALA A 310 18.05 3.97 -16.07
N GLY A 311 18.53 5.15 -16.48
CA GLY A 311 19.64 5.85 -15.83
C GLY A 311 19.23 6.35 -14.44
N GLN A 312 18.07 6.99 -14.33
CA GLN A 312 17.48 7.39 -13.05
C GLN A 312 17.29 6.18 -12.12
N GLY A 313 16.77 5.08 -12.65
CA GLY A 313 16.56 3.86 -11.88
C GLY A 313 17.85 3.28 -11.31
N THR A 314 18.94 3.23 -12.10
CA THR A 314 20.25 2.78 -11.60
C THR A 314 20.84 3.72 -10.55
N ALA A 315 20.68 5.04 -10.71
CA ALA A 315 21.14 6.01 -9.71
C ALA A 315 20.35 5.90 -8.40
N MET A 316 19.03 5.70 -8.48
CA MET A 316 18.17 5.45 -7.32
C MET A 316 18.52 4.13 -6.61
N PHE A 317 18.87 3.09 -7.37
CA PHE A 317 19.32 1.81 -6.82
C PHE A 317 20.60 1.99 -5.98
N GLU A 318 21.62 2.66 -6.52
CA GLU A 318 22.87 2.97 -5.79
C GLU A 318 22.61 3.78 -4.53
N ALA A 319 21.76 4.81 -4.62
CA ALA A 319 21.37 5.60 -3.47
C ALA A 319 20.67 4.74 -2.40
N ALA A 320 19.75 3.87 -2.79
CA ALA A 320 19.00 3.01 -1.89
C ALA A 320 19.91 2.04 -1.11
N ILE A 321 20.80 1.32 -1.80
CA ILE A 321 21.75 0.39 -1.15
C ILE A 321 22.81 1.12 -0.30
N GLY A 322 23.02 2.41 -0.56
CA GLY A 322 23.85 3.30 0.25
C GLY A 322 23.21 3.75 1.58
N THR A 323 21.92 3.48 1.81
CA THR A 323 21.22 3.83 3.06
C THR A 323 21.16 2.67 4.06
N ASP A 324 20.85 2.99 5.32
CA ASP A 324 20.59 2.01 6.38
C ASP A 324 19.09 1.80 6.62
N GLU A 325 18.25 2.11 5.62
CA GLU A 325 16.80 1.94 5.71
C GLU A 325 16.35 0.59 5.14
N PRO A 326 15.42 -0.12 5.81
CA PRO A 326 14.89 -1.39 5.31
C PRO A 326 13.91 -1.21 4.13
N LEU A 327 13.32 -0.02 3.98
CA LEU A 327 12.35 0.31 2.93
C LEU A 327 12.68 1.70 2.35
N ILE A 328 12.84 1.76 1.04
CA ILE A 328 13.02 2.99 0.27
C ILE A 328 11.91 3.10 -0.76
N VAL A 329 11.23 4.24 -0.80
CA VAL A 329 10.29 4.59 -1.88
C VAL A 329 11.07 5.34 -2.96
N ALA A 330 11.25 4.71 -4.12
CA ALA A 330 12.03 5.25 -5.23
C ALA A 330 11.08 5.66 -6.36
N THR A 331 10.79 6.95 -6.45
CA THR A 331 9.79 7.48 -7.40
C THR A 331 10.23 8.82 -7.97
N ALA A 332 9.95 9.07 -9.25
CA ALA A 332 10.09 10.39 -9.84
C ALA A 332 8.86 11.24 -9.46
N ALA A 333 9.05 12.29 -8.68
CA ALA A 333 7.97 13.18 -8.29
C ALA A 333 7.60 14.09 -9.47
N ASN A 334 6.32 14.16 -9.83
CA ASN A 334 5.78 15.22 -10.67
C ASN A 334 4.71 16.02 -9.90
N PRO A 335 5.11 17.00 -9.07
CA PRO A 335 4.18 17.80 -8.29
C PRO A 335 3.17 18.58 -9.15
N ALA A 336 3.48 18.82 -10.43
CA ALA A 336 2.64 19.52 -11.38
C ALA A 336 1.61 18.61 -12.07
N GLY A 337 1.76 17.29 -11.98
CA GLY A 337 0.84 16.31 -12.55
C GLY A 337 -0.25 15.84 -11.59
N ALA A 338 -0.14 16.16 -10.30
CA ALA A 338 -1.24 15.97 -9.38
C ALA A 338 -2.31 17.01 -9.72
N GLY A 339 -3.54 16.54 -10.00
CA GLY A 339 -4.68 17.40 -10.31
C GLY A 339 -5.07 18.34 -9.16
N ALA A 340 -6.35 18.68 -9.06
CA ALA A 340 -6.83 19.56 -8.00
C ALA A 340 -6.38 19.03 -6.61
N PRO A 341 -6.15 19.89 -5.60
CA PRO A 341 -5.63 19.49 -4.28
C PRO A 341 -6.42 18.39 -3.54
N ALA A 342 -7.65 18.08 -3.99
CA ALA A 342 -8.47 16.98 -3.49
C ALA A 342 -7.96 15.60 -3.92
N ASP A 343 -7.24 15.52 -5.04
CA ASP A 343 -6.78 14.27 -5.66
C ASP A 343 -5.35 13.88 -5.23
N VAL A 344 -4.71 14.69 -4.38
CA VAL A 344 -3.36 14.39 -3.85
C VAL A 344 -3.46 13.39 -2.69
N PRO A 345 -2.80 12.20 -2.78
CA PRO A 345 -2.78 11.23 -1.69
C PRO A 345 -2.32 11.86 -0.37
N PRO A 346 -2.91 11.50 0.79
CA PRO A 346 -2.55 12.08 2.09
C PRO A 346 -1.05 12.07 2.40
N LEU A 347 -0.35 11.02 1.97
CA LEU A 347 1.10 10.85 2.15
C LEU A 347 1.94 11.89 1.40
N LEU A 348 1.40 12.52 0.34
CA LEU A 348 2.12 13.48 -0.51
C LEU A 348 1.76 14.94 -0.21
N ARG A 349 0.80 15.20 0.68
CA ARG A 349 0.28 16.56 0.95
C ARG A 349 1.33 17.55 1.45
N ASN A 350 2.36 17.08 2.15
CA ASN A 350 3.45 17.94 2.63
C ASN A 350 4.55 18.16 1.58
N LEU A 351 4.53 17.40 0.46
CA LEU A 351 5.48 17.50 -0.63
C LEU A 351 4.96 18.39 -1.78
N VAL A 352 3.64 18.50 -1.92
CA VAL A 352 3.00 19.38 -2.90
C VAL A 352 2.70 20.73 -2.24
N ARG A 353 3.28 21.82 -2.76
CA ARG A 353 2.87 23.18 -2.37
C ARG A 353 1.47 23.44 -2.92
N ALA A 354 0.45 23.21 -2.12
CA ALA A 354 -0.92 23.56 -2.51
C ALA A 354 -1.06 25.08 -2.68
N ALA A 355 -1.55 25.52 -3.85
CA ALA A 355 -2.26 26.80 -3.91
C ALA A 355 -3.46 26.73 -2.96
N ARG A 356 -3.67 27.79 -2.17
CA ARG A 356 -4.73 27.90 -1.13
C ARG A 356 -6.08 27.40 -1.67
N ARG A 357 -6.68 26.40 -1.00
CA ARG A 357 -8.07 25.98 -1.25
C ARG A 357 -9.06 27.01 -0.71
N THR A 358 -10.05 27.37 -1.52
CA THR A 358 -11.39 27.75 -1.07
C THR A 358 -12.23 26.47 -0.95
N ALA A 359 -12.85 26.24 0.21
CA ALA A 359 -13.53 24.98 0.57
C ALA A 359 -14.93 24.80 -0.07
N VAL A 360 -15.18 25.40 -1.23
CA VAL A 360 -16.53 25.53 -1.83
C VAL A 360 -16.68 24.66 -3.08
N GLY A 361 -15.99 23.52 -3.20
CA GLY A 361 -15.88 22.77 -4.46
C GLY A 361 -17.01 21.78 -4.76
N ALA A 362 -17.29 20.83 -3.86
CA ALA A 362 -18.18 19.70 -4.14
C ALA A 362 -19.68 20.03 -4.00
N ALA A 363 -20.05 20.91 -3.06
CA ALA A 363 -21.42 21.40 -2.96
C ALA A 363 -21.75 22.44 -4.06
N ALA A 364 -20.74 23.19 -4.52
CA ALA A 364 -20.92 24.14 -5.62
C ALA A 364 -20.87 23.48 -7.01
N SER A 365 -20.26 22.30 -7.17
CA SER A 365 -20.29 21.57 -8.44
C SER A 365 -21.68 21.01 -8.73
N GLN A 366 -22.34 20.41 -7.73
CA GLN A 366 -23.73 19.97 -7.87
C GLN A 366 -24.68 21.16 -8.04
N ALA A 367 -24.59 22.18 -7.17
CA ALA A 367 -25.43 23.38 -7.29
C ALA A 367 -25.22 24.10 -8.63
N GLY A 368 -23.97 24.22 -9.10
CA GLY A 368 -23.64 24.86 -10.38
C GLY A 368 -24.00 24.04 -11.62
N LEU A 369 -24.02 22.70 -11.53
CA LEU A 369 -24.53 21.84 -12.59
C LEU A 369 -26.05 21.90 -12.67
N VAL A 370 -26.74 21.84 -11.53
CA VAL A 370 -28.20 22.00 -11.44
C VAL A 370 -28.62 23.38 -11.94
N GLU A 371 -27.93 24.45 -11.52
CA GLU A 371 -28.19 25.82 -12.01
C GLU A 371 -28.06 25.93 -13.54
N LYS A 372 -26.99 25.37 -14.12
CA LYS A 372 -26.81 25.32 -15.59
C LYS A 372 -27.91 24.53 -16.29
N LEU A 373 -28.32 23.40 -15.73
CA LEU A 373 -29.41 22.59 -16.29
C LEU A 373 -30.75 23.34 -16.22
N THR A 374 -31.03 24.04 -15.12
CA THR A 374 -32.28 24.82 -14.98
C THR A 374 -32.35 26.04 -15.90
N ALA A 375 -31.19 26.64 -16.22
CA ALA A 375 -31.11 27.78 -17.14
C ALA A 375 -31.23 27.38 -18.62
N LEU A 376 -31.07 26.10 -18.95
CA LEU A 376 -31.16 25.59 -20.32
C LEU A 376 -32.60 25.17 -20.67
N PRO A 377 -33.00 25.36 -21.96
CA PRO A 377 -34.18 24.73 -22.53
C PRO A 377 -34.17 23.20 -22.34
N GLU A 378 -35.35 22.59 -22.19
CA GLU A 378 -35.49 21.17 -21.88
C GLU A 378 -34.81 20.25 -22.92
N ASP A 379 -34.85 20.65 -24.19
CA ASP A 379 -34.23 19.97 -25.33
C ASP A 379 -32.70 20.03 -25.34
N GLU A 380 -32.09 20.98 -24.62
CA GLU A 380 -30.64 21.14 -24.53
C GLU A 380 -30.01 20.44 -23.30
N ARG A 381 -30.81 20.11 -22.28
CA ARG A 381 -30.33 19.52 -21.01
C ARG A 381 -29.72 18.13 -21.19
N LEU A 382 -30.35 17.29 -22.01
CA LEU A 382 -29.85 15.94 -22.28
C LEU A 382 -28.52 15.98 -23.04
N THR A 383 -28.35 16.94 -23.95
CA THR A 383 -27.11 17.13 -24.71
C THR A 383 -25.95 17.49 -23.79
N LEU A 384 -26.17 18.40 -22.84
CA LEU A 384 -25.15 18.76 -21.85
C LEU A 384 -24.69 17.55 -21.01
N LEU A 385 -25.62 16.74 -20.51
CA LEU A 385 -25.28 15.55 -19.72
C LEU A 385 -24.66 14.43 -20.56
N LEU A 386 -25.06 14.30 -21.83
CA LEU A 386 -24.42 13.38 -22.76
C LEU A 386 -22.96 13.76 -23.00
N ASP A 387 -22.67 15.05 -23.16
CA ASP A 387 -21.30 15.55 -23.30
C ASP A 387 -20.48 15.35 -22.03
N LEU A 388 -21.08 15.52 -20.85
CA LEU A 388 -20.43 15.19 -19.58
C LEU A 388 -20.09 13.70 -19.49
N VAL A 389 -21.05 12.81 -19.76
CA VAL A 389 -20.83 11.35 -19.72
C VAL A 389 -19.74 10.93 -20.71
N ARG A 390 -19.74 11.49 -21.92
CA ARG A 390 -18.71 11.23 -22.93
C ARG A 390 -17.35 11.77 -22.52
N ALA A 391 -17.28 12.97 -21.93
CA ALA A 391 -16.03 13.54 -21.47
C ALA A 391 -15.41 12.68 -20.35
N GLU A 392 -16.21 12.26 -19.38
CA GLU A 392 -15.73 11.41 -18.29
C GLU A 392 -15.34 10.01 -18.78
N ALA A 393 -16.13 9.41 -19.68
CA ALA A 393 -15.82 8.11 -20.27
C ALA A 393 -14.56 8.15 -21.15
N ALA A 394 -14.39 9.21 -21.97
CA ALA A 394 -13.20 9.38 -22.80
C ALA A 394 -11.94 9.55 -21.96
N ALA A 395 -12.04 10.29 -20.86
CA ALA A 395 -10.92 10.48 -19.94
C ALA A 395 -10.54 9.18 -19.19
N VAL A 396 -11.50 8.31 -18.87
CA VAL A 396 -11.23 6.97 -18.28
C VAL A 396 -10.61 6.02 -19.32
N LEU A 397 -11.09 6.08 -20.57
CA LEU A 397 -10.60 5.24 -21.66
C LEU A 397 -9.33 5.80 -22.33
N ALA A 398 -8.83 6.95 -21.88
CA ALA A 398 -7.69 7.67 -22.44
C ALA A 398 -7.85 8.02 -23.95
N LEU A 399 -9.08 8.27 -24.39
CA LEU A 399 -9.36 8.71 -25.77
C LEU A 399 -9.06 10.21 -25.93
N PRO A 400 -8.46 10.63 -27.06
CA PRO A 400 -8.06 12.02 -27.27
C PRO A 400 -9.25 12.98 -27.44
N THR A 401 -10.42 12.48 -27.89
CA THR A 401 -11.63 13.30 -27.99
C THR A 401 -12.89 12.59 -27.48
N PRO A 402 -13.78 13.28 -26.74
CA PRO A 402 -15.09 12.73 -26.34
C PRO A 402 -16.01 12.35 -27.51
N GLY A 403 -15.78 12.97 -28.69
CA GLY A 403 -16.55 12.74 -29.90
C GLY A 403 -16.36 11.35 -30.53
N GLU A 404 -15.29 10.64 -30.19
CA GLU A 404 -15.05 9.26 -30.63
C GLU A 404 -16.02 8.26 -29.99
N LEU A 405 -16.65 8.63 -28.87
CA LEU A 405 -17.66 7.81 -28.20
C LEU A 405 -19.04 8.01 -28.84
N LYS A 406 -19.49 7.01 -29.60
CA LYS A 406 -20.86 6.97 -30.14
C LYS A 406 -21.87 6.90 -28.99
N ALA A 407 -22.87 7.80 -28.99
CA ALA A 407 -23.84 7.96 -27.91
C ALA A 407 -24.69 6.71 -27.66
N ASP A 408 -24.90 5.92 -28.72
CA ASP A 408 -25.82 4.78 -28.75
C ASP A 408 -25.08 3.44 -28.77
N ARG A 409 -23.75 3.44 -28.60
CA ARG A 409 -22.95 2.23 -28.55
C ARG A 409 -22.69 1.82 -27.10
N GLU A 410 -22.68 0.52 -26.84
CA GLU A 410 -22.49 0.01 -25.50
C GLU A 410 -21.10 0.32 -24.96
N PHE A 411 -21.01 0.66 -23.68
CA PHE A 411 -19.77 0.92 -22.98
C PHE A 411 -18.77 -0.25 -23.09
N GLN A 412 -19.25 -1.50 -23.08
CA GLN A 412 -18.40 -2.68 -23.24
C GLN A 412 -17.73 -2.72 -24.63
N GLU A 413 -18.49 -2.43 -25.69
CA GLU A 413 -17.94 -2.35 -27.05
C GLU A 413 -17.00 -1.16 -27.26
N LEU A 414 -17.14 -0.14 -26.42
CA LEU A 414 -16.27 1.04 -26.38
C LEU A 414 -15.03 0.82 -25.51
N GLY A 415 -14.85 -0.38 -24.94
CA GLY A 415 -13.65 -0.75 -24.17
C GLY A 415 -13.75 -0.53 -22.66
N VAL A 416 -14.95 -0.21 -22.14
CA VAL A 416 -15.18 -0.16 -20.69
C VAL A 416 -15.23 -1.59 -20.13
N ASN A 417 -14.41 -1.85 -19.13
CA ASN A 417 -14.31 -3.11 -18.40
C ASN A 417 -14.70 -2.88 -16.93
N SER A 418 -14.67 -3.93 -16.11
CA SER A 418 -15.07 -3.86 -14.70
C SER A 418 -14.29 -2.82 -13.88
N LEU A 419 -13.02 -2.55 -14.21
CA LEU A 419 -12.21 -1.55 -13.52
C LEU A 419 -12.54 -0.13 -14.00
N THR A 420 -12.61 0.08 -15.31
CA THR A 420 -12.92 1.40 -15.88
C THR A 420 -14.38 1.81 -15.65
N ALA A 421 -15.30 0.86 -15.49
CA ALA A 421 -16.69 1.13 -15.09
C ALA A 421 -16.78 1.75 -13.68
N VAL A 422 -16.01 1.24 -12.72
CA VAL A 422 -15.96 1.79 -11.36
C VAL A 422 -15.33 3.18 -11.36
N GLU A 423 -14.28 3.39 -12.15
CA GLU A 423 -13.62 4.69 -12.30
C GLU A 423 -14.57 5.74 -12.90
N LEU A 424 -15.30 5.38 -13.96
CA LEU A 424 -16.33 6.22 -14.58
C LEU A 424 -17.43 6.59 -13.59
N ARG A 425 -17.94 5.61 -12.83
CA ARG A 425 -18.95 5.83 -11.79
C ARG A 425 -18.47 6.80 -10.70
N ASN A 426 -17.23 6.66 -10.24
CA ASN A 426 -16.65 7.55 -9.24
C ASN A 426 -16.51 9.00 -9.76
N ARG A 427 -16.07 9.15 -11.01
CA ARG A 427 -15.95 10.46 -11.67
C ARG A 427 -17.30 11.14 -11.87
N LEU A 428 -18.30 10.39 -12.35
CA LEU A 428 -19.67 10.90 -12.49
C LEU A 428 -20.31 11.25 -11.14
N THR A 429 -20.06 10.44 -10.10
CA THR A 429 -20.47 10.74 -8.72
C THR A 429 -19.88 12.06 -8.24
N ALA A 430 -18.59 12.31 -8.49
CA ALA A 430 -17.92 13.55 -8.12
C ALA A 430 -18.43 14.77 -8.92
N ALA A 431 -18.69 14.59 -10.23
CA ALA A 431 -19.16 15.66 -11.11
C ALA A 431 -20.62 16.06 -10.84
N THR A 432 -21.49 15.10 -10.51
CA THR A 432 -22.94 15.30 -10.35
C THR A 432 -23.38 15.43 -8.88
N GLY A 433 -22.57 14.95 -7.93
CA GLY A 433 -22.94 14.85 -6.52
C GLY A 433 -23.95 13.74 -6.19
N LEU A 434 -24.39 12.96 -7.19
CA LEU A 434 -25.33 11.85 -6.99
C LEU A 434 -24.64 10.61 -6.40
N ARG A 435 -25.35 9.88 -5.54
CA ARG A 435 -24.92 8.55 -5.08
C ARG A 435 -25.32 7.50 -6.11
N MET A 436 -24.33 6.95 -6.83
CA MET A 436 -24.58 6.01 -7.93
C MET A 436 -24.36 4.55 -7.50
N SER A 437 -25.19 3.64 -8.03
CA SER A 437 -25.04 2.19 -7.86
C SER A 437 -23.73 1.68 -8.47
N ALA A 438 -23.23 0.55 -7.96
CA ALA A 438 -22.07 -0.14 -8.52
C ALA A 438 -22.33 -0.71 -9.92
N THR A 439 -23.59 -1.00 -10.24
CA THR A 439 -24.03 -1.58 -11.52
C THR A 439 -24.39 -0.55 -12.59
N LEU A 440 -24.25 0.76 -12.29
CA LEU A 440 -24.75 1.87 -13.13
C LEU A 440 -24.40 1.75 -14.63
N VAL A 441 -23.16 1.39 -14.94
CA VAL A 441 -22.66 1.27 -16.34
C VAL A 441 -23.25 0.05 -17.05
N PHE A 442 -23.71 -0.96 -16.30
CA PHE A 442 -24.39 -2.14 -16.82
C PHE A 442 -25.91 -1.93 -16.93
N ASP A 443 -26.50 -1.24 -15.95
CA ASP A 443 -27.92 -0.88 -15.94
C ASP A 443 -28.26 0.12 -17.06
N TYR A 444 -27.30 0.98 -17.41
CA TYR A 444 -27.39 1.97 -18.48
C TYR A 444 -26.22 1.81 -19.46
N ALA A 445 -26.34 0.81 -20.32
CA ALA A 445 -25.25 0.32 -21.16
C ALA A 445 -24.69 1.33 -22.19
N THR A 446 -25.40 2.42 -22.51
CA THR A 446 -24.95 3.42 -23.49
C THR A 446 -24.77 4.81 -22.86
N PRO A 447 -23.86 5.67 -23.40
CA PRO A 447 -23.71 7.05 -22.94
C PRO A 447 -25.02 7.84 -22.91
N ARG A 448 -25.90 7.63 -23.88
CA ARG A 448 -27.22 8.29 -23.93
C ARG A 448 -28.15 7.79 -22.83
N ALA A 449 -28.24 6.48 -22.60
CA ALA A 449 -29.07 5.92 -21.54
C ALA A 449 -28.63 6.41 -20.16
N LEU A 450 -27.31 6.48 -19.94
CA LEU A 450 -26.75 6.98 -18.70
C LEU A 450 -27.01 8.48 -18.51
N ALA A 451 -26.85 9.29 -19.56
CA ALA A 451 -27.17 10.72 -19.50
C ALA A 451 -28.65 11.01 -19.19
N ALA A 452 -29.57 10.22 -19.75
CA ALA A 452 -31.00 10.33 -19.46
C ALA A 452 -31.32 9.98 -18.01
N HIS A 453 -30.70 8.93 -17.46
CA HIS A 453 -30.85 8.57 -16.05
C HIS A 453 -30.33 9.67 -15.12
N LEU A 454 -29.15 10.23 -15.39
CA LEU A 454 -28.59 11.35 -14.62
C LEU A 454 -29.50 12.59 -14.67
N LEU A 455 -30.14 12.85 -15.81
CA LEU A 455 -31.09 13.96 -15.94
C LEU A 455 -32.30 13.76 -15.03
N ALA A 456 -32.89 12.57 -15.03
CA ALA A 456 -34.04 12.25 -14.20
C ALA A 456 -33.72 12.38 -12.70
N GLU A 457 -32.58 11.85 -12.26
CA GLU A 457 -32.13 11.94 -10.86
C GLU A 457 -31.83 13.38 -10.41
N LEU A 458 -31.18 14.18 -11.26
CA LEU A 458 -30.85 15.57 -10.94
C LEU A 458 -32.08 16.47 -10.92
N VAL A 459 -33.06 16.23 -11.80
CA VAL A 459 -34.33 16.98 -11.82
C VAL A 459 -35.23 16.57 -10.65
N ALA A 460 -35.31 15.27 -10.32
CA ALA A 460 -36.05 14.77 -9.16
C ALA A 460 -35.46 15.29 -7.84
N GLY A 461 -34.12 15.36 -7.74
CA GLY A 461 -33.42 15.93 -6.59
C GLY A 461 -33.51 17.47 -6.47
N ALA A 462 -33.78 18.18 -7.57
CA ALA A 462 -33.89 19.64 -7.62
C ALA A 462 -35.30 20.17 -7.28
N GLY A 463 -36.29 19.29 -7.05
CA GLY A 463 -37.64 19.69 -6.62
C GLY A 463 -38.40 20.52 -7.65
N LEU A 464 -38.24 20.23 -8.95
CA LEU A 464 -38.89 20.97 -10.04
C LEU A 464 -40.19 20.34 -10.56
N ASP A 465 -40.72 19.32 -9.91
CA ASP A 465 -42.12 18.95 -10.05
C ASP A 465 -42.86 19.21 -8.73
N SER A 466 -44.02 19.85 -8.87
CA SER A 466 -44.99 20.08 -7.80
C SER A 466 -45.16 18.79 -6.98
N GLY A 467 -45.21 18.90 -5.65
CA GLY A 467 -45.17 17.76 -4.71
C GLY A 467 -46.12 16.59 -5.05
N PRO A 468 -45.94 15.40 -4.44
CA PRO A 468 -46.52 14.14 -4.94
C PRO A 468 -48.02 14.29 -5.18
N SER A 469 -48.41 14.30 -6.45
CA SER A 469 -49.80 14.33 -6.87
C SER A 469 -50.44 13.03 -6.42
N VAL A 470 -51.43 13.13 -5.52
CA VAL A 470 -52.22 11.98 -5.08
C VAL A 470 -52.88 11.28 -6.27
N LEU A 471 -53.15 11.99 -7.36
CA LEU A 471 -53.67 11.42 -8.60
C LEU A 471 -52.62 10.53 -9.30
N ALA A 472 -51.34 10.91 -9.31
CA ALA A 472 -50.29 10.09 -9.93
C ALA A 472 -50.00 8.79 -9.16
N GLU A 473 -50.23 8.78 -7.83
CA GLU A 473 -50.19 7.56 -7.03
C GLU A 473 -51.42 6.67 -7.28
N LEU A 474 -52.59 7.27 -7.53
CA LEU A 474 -53.80 6.53 -7.92
C LEU A 474 -53.65 5.91 -9.32
N ASP A 475 -53.05 6.62 -10.28
CA ASP A 475 -52.77 6.08 -11.62
C ASP A 475 -51.80 4.88 -11.56
N ARG A 476 -50.79 4.94 -10.67
CA ARG A 476 -49.88 3.80 -10.44
C ARG A 476 -50.58 2.62 -9.79
N LEU A 477 -51.50 2.85 -8.85
CA LEU A 477 -52.30 1.80 -8.24
C LEU A 477 -53.26 1.15 -9.26
N GLU A 478 -53.87 1.95 -10.13
CA GLU A 478 -54.74 1.47 -11.20
C GLU A 478 -53.96 0.61 -12.21
N ALA A 479 -52.78 1.06 -12.64
CA ALA A 479 -51.90 0.28 -13.51
C ALA A 479 -51.46 -1.04 -12.86
N ALA A 480 -51.16 -1.04 -11.55
CA ALA A 480 -50.80 -2.24 -10.81
C ALA A 480 -51.97 -3.24 -10.68
N MET A 481 -53.21 -2.76 -10.54
CA MET A 481 -54.41 -3.60 -10.53
C MET A 481 -54.76 -4.15 -11.91
N ALA A 482 -54.44 -3.42 -12.98
CA ALA A 482 -54.68 -3.84 -14.36
C ALA A 482 -53.65 -4.86 -14.87
N ALA A 483 -52.43 -4.86 -14.31
CA ALA A 483 -51.33 -5.71 -14.76
C ALA A 483 -51.36 -7.16 -14.24
N GLY A 484 -52.30 -7.52 -13.36
CA GLY A 484 -52.43 -8.89 -12.84
C GLY A 484 -53.88 -9.30 -12.58
N GLU A 485 -54.16 -10.60 -12.61
CA GLU A 485 -55.40 -11.18 -12.08
C GLU A 485 -55.16 -11.60 -10.62
N PRO A 486 -55.45 -10.74 -9.62
CA PRO A 486 -55.26 -11.11 -8.21
C PRO A 486 -56.23 -12.22 -7.78
N ASP A 487 -55.81 -13.05 -6.83
CA ASP A 487 -56.68 -14.03 -6.19
C ASP A 487 -57.82 -13.36 -5.39
N GLU A 488 -58.83 -14.14 -5.02
CA GLU A 488 -60.04 -13.64 -4.37
C GLU A 488 -59.76 -12.97 -3.01
N LEU A 489 -58.73 -13.44 -2.30
CA LEU A 489 -58.30 -12.90 -1.01
C LEU A 489 -57.66 -11.51 -1.17
N THR A 490 -56.76 -11.36 -2.15
CA THR A 490 -56.11 -10.09 -2.49
C THR A 490 -57.13 -9.07 -2.99
N ARG A 491 -58.07 -9.49 -3.84
CA ARG A 491 -59.15 -8.62 -4.35
C ARG A 491 -60.02 -8.09 -3.21
N THR A 492 -60.36 -8.94 -2.25
CA THR A 492 -61.16 -8.57 -1.07
C THR A 492 -60.40 -7.60 -0.17
N GLY A 493 -59.11 -7.87 0.09
CA GLY A 493 -58.24 -7.01 0.91
C GLY A 493 -57.99 -5.61 0.30
N VAL A 494 -57.73 -5.54 -1.00
CA VAL A 494 -57.55 -4.26 -1.72
C VAL A 494 -58.85 -3.47 -1.73
N THR A 495 -59.99 -4.12 -2.01
CA THR A 495 -61.31 -3.47 -2.00
C THR A 495 -61.65 -2.91 -0.62
N GLY A 496 -61.37 -3.65 0.46
CA GLY A 496 -61.58 -3.20 1.83
C GLY A 496 -60.76 -1.94 2.17
N ARG A 497 -59.47 -1.92 1.80
CA ARG A 497 -58.60 -0.76 2.03
C ARG A 497 -59.00 0.46 1.22
N LEU A 498 -59.43 0.29 -0.03
CA LEU A 498 -59.94 1.39 -0.86
C LEU A 498 -61.23 1.99 -0.29
N ARG A 499 -62.14 1.17 0.23
CA ARG A 499 -63.35 1.66 0.93
C ARG A 499 -63.00 2.40 2.22
N ALA A 500 -62.02 1.93 2.99
CA ALA A 500 -61.55 2.62 4.19
C ALA A 500 -60.92 3.98 3.87
N LEU A 501 -60.13 4.08 2.80
CA LEU A 501 -59.57 5.35 2.32
C LEU A 501 -60.65 6.31 1.85
N LEU A 502 -61.68 5.82 1.12
CA LEU A 502 -62.85 6.62 0.74
C LEU A 502 -63.65 7.10 1.94
N ALA A 503 -63.81 6.28 2.99
CA ALA A 503 -64.47 6.67 4.23
C ALA A 503 -63.67 7.75 4.98
N LEU A 504 -62.35 7.62 5.06
CA LEU A 504 -61.44 8.61 5.66
C LEU A 504 -61.53 9.96 4.92
N TRP A 505 -61.66 9.90 3.59
CA TRP A 505 -61.82 11.09 2.76
C TRP A 505 -63.21 11.72 2.93
N GLY A 506 -64.27 10.90 3.01
CA GLY A 506 -65.65 11.33 3.22
C GLY A 506 -65.95 11.90 4.61
N THR A 507 -65.18 11.54 5.64
CA THR A 507 -65.30 12.15 6.98
C THR A 507 -64.80 13.59 7.05
N SER A 508 -64.09 14.07 6.02
CA SER A 508 -63.59 15.44 5.98
C SER A 508 -64.67 16.46 5.59
N ASP A 509 -65.86 16.01 5.16
CA ASP A 509 -66.96 16.87 4.69
C ASP A 509 -68.20 16.84 5.63
N ARG A 510 -68.07 16.28 6.84
CA ARG A 510 -69.05 16.45 7.93
C ARG A 510 -68.39 17.18 9.10
N GLY A 511 -68.73 18.46 9.22
CA GLY A 511 -68.23 19.34 10.27
C GLY A 511 -68.52 18.86 11.69
N THR A 512 -67.55 19.13 12.57
CA THR A 512 -67.67 19.40 14.01
C THR A 512 -68.69 18.58 14.82
N GLY A 513 -68.22 17.59 15.59
CA GLY A 513 -68.95 17.10 16.77
C GLY A 513 -68.57 15.70 17.25
N ALA A 514 -68.09 15.65 18.51
CA ALA A 514 -67.96 14.49 19.41
C ALA A 514 -66.78 13.52 19.19
N GLY A 515 -65.97 13.39 20.24
CA GLY A 515 -64.85 12.46 20.34
C GLY A 515 -65.27 11.05 20.75
N GLY A 516 -64.65 10.09 20.08
CA GLY A 516 -64.52 8.65 20.37
C GLY A 516 -63.75 8.11 19.15
N GLY A 517 -62.50 7.71 19.19
CA GLY A 517 -61.76 6.95 20.20
C GLY A 517 -61.40 5.63 19.52
N VAL A 518 -60.12 5.45 19.14
CA VAL A 518 -59.57 4.24 18.47
C VAL A 518 -59.94 2.92 19.16
N ALA A 519 -60.45 2.99 20.40
CA ALA A 519 -61.02 1.88 21.16
C ALA A 519 -62.33 1.30 20.56
N GLU A 520 -63.22 2.08 19.93
CA GLU A 520 -64.47 1.54 19.35
C GLU A 520 -64.23 0.72 18.07
N LEU A 521 -63.17 1.06 17.32
CA LEU A 521 -62.76 0.34 16.10
C LEU A 521 -62.21 -1.07 16.39
N ILE A 522 -61.77 -1.33 17.62
CA ILE A 522 -61.29 -2.65 18.04
C ILE A 522 -62.47 -3.54 18.49
N GLU A 523 -63.56 -2.98 19.01
CA GLU A 523 -64.74 -3.75 19.42
C GLU A 523 -65.66 -4.15 18.25
N SER A 524 -65.56 -3.48 17.09
CA SER A 524 -66.32 -3.84 15.88
C SER A 524 -65.57 -4.73 14.89
N ALA A 525 -64.31 -5.10 15.17
CA ALA A 525 -63.51 -5.91 14.29
C ALA A 525 -64.00 -7.37 14.30
N SER A 526 -64.25 -7.95 13.13
CA SER A 526 -64.55 -9.37 13.04
C SER A 526 -63.29 -10.18 13.39
N THR A 527 -63.47 -11.42 13.86
CA THR A 527 -62.35 -12.30 14.21
C THR A 527 -61.35 -12.46 13.05
N ASP A 528 -61.84 -12.43 11.82
CA ASP A 528 -61.02 -12.54 10.61
C ASP A 528 -60.16 -11.29 10.35
N ASP A 529 -60.64 -10.09 10.71
CA ASP A 529 -59.89 -8.84 10.57
C ASP A 529 -58.69 -8.76 11.53
N VAL A 530 -58.84 -9.35 12.72
CA VAL A 530 -57.78 -9.44 13.72
C VAL A 530 -56.70 -10.44 13.27
N PHE A 531 -57.09 -11.57 12.69
CA PHE A 531 -56.13 -12.56 12.15
C PHE A 531 -55.37 -12.02 10.92
N ALA A 532 -56.04 -11.28 10.03
CA ALA A 532 -55.41 -10.66 8.86
C ALA A 532 -54.38 -9.57 9.24
N PHE A 533 -54.56 -8.88 10.36
CA PHE A 533 -53.60 -7.91 10.88
C PHE A 533 -52.36 -8.59 11.48
N ILE A 534 -52.56 -9.70 12.22
CA ILE A 534 -51.48 -10.48 12.84
C ILE A 534 -50.61 -11.17 11.78
N ASP A 535 -51.20 -11.74 10.74
CA ASP A 535 -50.45 -12.43 9.67
C ASP A 535 -49.60 -11.46 8.83
N ASN A 536 -50.06 -10.22 8.62
CA ASN A 536 -49.31 -9.21 7.85
C ASN A 536 -48.10 -8.65 8.61
N GLU A 537 -48.20 -8.45 9.92
CA GLU A 537 -47.10 -7.93 10.74
C GLU A 537 -46.08 -9.02 11.11
N LEU A 538 -46.51 -10.26 11.38
CA LEU A 538 -45.60 -11.37 11.68
C LEU A 538 -44.94 -11.96 10.42
N GLY A 539 -45.55 -11.81 9.24
CA GLY A 539 -44.95 -12.19 7.96
C GLY A 539 -43.71 -11.35 7.58
N ARG A 540 -43.60 -10.11 8.09
CA ARG A 540 -42.47 -9.21 7.83
C ARG A 540 -41.25 -9.42 8.72
N LEU A 541 -41.37 -10.15 9.83
CA LEU A 541 -40.27 -10.40 10.76
C LEU A 541 -39.44 -11.66 10.43
N LYS A 542 -39.84 -12.48 9.45
CA LYS A 542 -39.12 -13.71 9.06
C LYS A 542 -38.11 -13.54 7.91
N ASN A 543 -37.98 -12.36 7.33
CA ASN A 543 -36.99 -12.05 6.28
C ASN A 543 -36.13 -10.82 6.63
N ARG A 544 -35.50 -10.84 7.81
CA ARG A 544 -34.34 -10.01 8.12
C ARG A 544 -33.25 -10.83 8.80
#